data_AF-A0A4Q3MGF7-F1
#
_entry.id   AF-A0A4Q3MGF7-F1
#
_cell.length_a   1.000
_cell.length_b   1.000
_cell.length_c   1.000
_cell.angle_alpha   90.00
_cell.angle_beta   90.00
_cell.angle_gamma   90.00
#
_symmetry.space_group_name_H-M   'P 1'
#
loop_
_entity.id
_entity.type
_entity.pdbx_description
1 polymer ?
#
loop_
_entity_poly.entity_id
_entity_poly.type
_entity_poly.pdbx_seq_one_letter_code
_entity_poly.pdbx_strand_id
1 'polypeptide(L)' 'NEGQAGVAVQLQGVWVRPGDWLYADEDGIVVSASRLA' A
#
# COMPACT_ATOMS: atom_id res chain seq x y z
N ASN A 1 -12.56 -16.25 12.45
CA ASN A 1 -11.74 -15.60 11.41
C ASN A 1 -10.65 -14.81 12.07
N GLU A 2 -9.41 -15.18 11.80
CA GLU A 2 -8.23 -14.49 12.33
C GLU A 2 -7.73 -13.49 11.28
N GLY A 3 -7.07 -12.42 11.73
CA GLY A 3 -6.39 -11.49 10.82
C GLY A 3 -5.18 -12.15 10.16
N GLN A 4 -4.87 -11.74 8.93
CA GLN A 4 -3.68 -12.19 8.20
C GLN A 4 -2.67 -11.04 8.10
N ALA A 5 -1.39 -11.36 8.17
CA ALA A 5 -0.28 -10.42 8.01
C ALA A 5 0.59 -10.83 6.82
N GLY A 6 1.23 -9.85 6.16
CA GLY A 6 2.13 -10.12 5.03
C GLY A 6 1.43 -10.59 3.75
N VAL A 7 0.13 -10.33 3.61
CA VAL A 7 -0.64 -10.64 2.40
C VAL A 7 -0.90 -9.38 1.59
N ALA A 8 -0.98 -9.51 0.26
CA ALA A 8 -1.40 -8.42 -0.60
C ALA A 8 -2.89 -8.11 -0.37
N VAL A 9 -3.22 -6.83 -0.31
CA VAL A 9 -4.60 -6.34 -0.09
C VAL A 9 -4.99 -5.36 -1.18
N GLN A 10 -6.29 -5.30 -1.46
CA GLN A 10 -6.84 -4.33 -2.41
C GLN A 10 -7.65 -3.27 -1.65
N LEU A 11 -7.25 -2.01 -1.78
CA LEU A 11 -7.87 -0.84 -1.15
C LEU A 11 -8.35 0.11 -2.25
N GLN A 12 -9.65 0.40 -2.31
CA GLN A 12 -10.26 1.25 -3.35
C GLN A 12 -9.87 0.85 -4.80
N GLY A 13 -9.72 -0.46 -5.05
CA GLY A 13 -9.32 -0.98 -6.36
C GLY A 13 -7.81 -1.01 -6.61
N VAL A 14 -7.01 -0.37 -5.75
CA VAL A 14 -5.54 -0.35 -5.83
C VAL A 14 -4.94 -1.50 -5.03
N TRP A 15 -3.99 -2.21 -5.61
CA TRP A 15 -3.23 -3.25 -4.90
C TRP A 15 -2.12 -2.64 -4.04
N VAL A 16 -2.05 -3.06 -2.78
CA VAL A 16 -0.95 -2.74 -1.85
C VAL A 16 -0.31 -4.05 -1.42
N ARG A 17 1.00 -4.17 -1.65
CA ARG A 17 1.77 -5.38 -1.33
C ARG A 17 2.75 -5.10 -0.19
N PRO A 18 3.07 -6.12 0.62
CA PRO A 18 4.18 -6.02 1.56
C PRO A 18 5.47 -5.60 0.83
N GLY A 19 6.11 -4.53 1.30
CA GLY A 19 7.34 -3.98 0.72
C GLY A 19 7.13 -2.78 -0.21
N ASP A 20 5.91 -2.48 -0.63
CA ASP A 20 5.61 -1.24 -1.36
C ASP A 20 5.84 -0.01 -0.46
N TRP A 21 6.16 1.11 -1.09
CA TRP A 21 6.29 2.42 -0.45
C TRP A 21 4.97 3.17 -0.52
N LEU A 22 4.51 3.65 0.63
CA LEU A 22 3.33 4.48 0.75
C LEU A 22 3.73 5.90 1.13
N TYR A 23 3.29 6.87 0.33
CA TYR A 23 3.43 8.30 0.58
C TYR A 23 2.05 8.87 0.88
N ALA A 24 1.94 9.77 1.85
CA ALA A 24 0.68 10.34 2.29
C ALA A 24 0.84 11.82 2.62
N ASP A 25 -0.11 12.64 2.18
CA ASP A 25 -0.22 14.06 2.48
C ASP A 25 -1.71 14.48 2.61
N GLU A 26 -1.99 15.78 2.49
CA GLU A 26 -3.35 16.33 2.62
C GLU A 26 -4.28 15.99 1.43
N ASP A 27 -3.72 15.68 0.27
CA ASP A 27 -4.47 15.38 -0.96
C ASP A 27 -4.75 13.88 -1.11
N GLY A 28 -3.92 13.02 -0.51
CA GLY A 28 -4.19 11.59 -0.46
C GLY A 28 -2.97 10.72 -0.25
N ILE A 29 -2.96 9.57 -0.93
CA ILE A 29 -1.88 8.59 -0.85
C ILE A 29 -1.39 8.16 -2.23
N VAL A 30 -0.10 7.86 -2.31
CA VAL A 30 0.54 7.25 -3.49
C VAL A 30 1.25 5.98 -3.06
N VAL A 31 1.06 4.91 -3.83
CA VAL A 31 1.71 3.60 -3.62
C VAL A 31 2.70 3.37 -4.76
N SER A 32 3.94 3.04 -4.41
CA SER A 32 5.02 2.79 -5.37
C SER A 32 5.75 1.48 -5.04
N ALA A 33 6.11 0.71 -6.06
CA ALA A 33 6.85 -0.54 -5.90
C ALA A 33 8.31 -0.32 -5.42
N SER A 34 8.82 0.91 -5.56
CA SER A 34 10.16 1.30 -5.11
C SER A 34 10.12 2.69 -4.51
N ARG A 35 11.12 3.00 -3.69
CA ARG A 35 11.30 4.35 -3.16
C ARG A 35 11.45 5.35 -4.30
N LEU A 36 10.67 6.42 -4.25
CA LEU A 36 10.80 7.58 -5.14
C LEU A 36 12.01 8.41 -4.69
N ALA A 37 12.75 8.95 -5.67
CA ALA A 37 13.95 9.76 -5.46
C ALA A 37 13.63 11.16 -4.93
#